data_AF-A0A845TZS8-F1
#
_entry.id   AF-A0A845TZS8-F1
#
_cell.length_a   1.000
_cell.length_b   1.000
_cell.length_c   1.000
_cell.angle_alpha   90.00
_cell.angle_beta   90.00
_cell.angle_gamma   90.00
#
_symmetry.space_group_name_H-M   'P 1'
#
loop_
_entity.id
_entity.type
_entity.pdbx_description
1 polymer ?
#
loop_
_entity_poly.entity_id
_entity_poly.type
_entity_poly.pdbx_seq_one_letter_code
_entity_poly.pdbx_strand_id
1 'polypeptide(L)'
;MKTEQLEKVRRQLARYEHPLFTFAAREAGENVEVVIDFCTPTDGVHTYIYPLRPREIEHPQFPWSFQKQLYDCLHDYVIEMFTRNPQLDE
;
A
#
# COMPACT_ATOMS: atom_id res chain seq x y z
N MET A 1 -6.49 17.20 -12.46
CA MET A 1 -5.16 16.79 -11.94
C MET A 1 -5.27 15.84 -10.76
N LYS A 2 -5.77 16.23 -9.59
CA LYS A 2 -5.78 15.38 -8.39
C LYS A 2 -6.60 14.09 -8.52
N THR A 3 -7.83 14.23 -9.02
CA THR A 3 -8.69 13.10 -9.35
C THR A 3 -8.08 12.21 -10.46
N GLU A 4 -7.31 12.78 -11.39
CA GLU A 4 -6.63 12.01 -12.44
C GLU A 4 -5.46 11.18 -11.88
N GLN A 5 -4.72 11.72 -10.91
CA GLN A 5 -3.67 10.99 -10.18
C GLN A 5 -4.27 9.86 -9.36
N LEU A 6 -5.37 10.12 -8.62
CA LEU A 6 -6.09 9.08 -7.89
C LEU A 6 -6.57 7.97 -8.82
N GLU A 7 -7.19 8.32 -9.94
CA GLU A 7 -7.66 7.35 -10.94
C GLU A 7 -6.50 6.57 -11.56
N LYS A 8 -5.35 7.21 -11.80
CA LYS A 8 -4.14 6.52 -12.27
C LYS A 8 -3.65 5.48 -11.26
N VAL A 9 -3.62 5.84 -9.97
CA VAL A 9 -3.25 4.91 -8.89
C VAL A 9 -4.27 3.77 -8.79
N ARG A 10 -5.57 4.06 -8.82
CA ARG A 10 -6.64 3.03 -8.79
C ARG A 10 -6.53 2.05 -9.95
N ARG A 11 -6.29 2.54 -11.17
CA ARG A 11 -6.09 1.69 -12.35
C ARG A 11 -4.86 0.80 -12.21
N GLN A 12 -3.79 1.31 -11.62
CA GLN A 12 -2.60 0.51 -11.38
C GLN A 12 -2.85 -0.54 -10.27
N LEU A 13 -3.52 -0.16 -9.17
CA LEU A 13 -3.91 -1.06 -8.09
C LEU A 13 -4.84 -2.19 -8.55
N ALA A 14 -5.78 -1.90 -9.46
CA ALA A 14 -6.70 -2.90 -10.01
C ALA A 14 -6.01 -4.04 -10.78
N ARG A 15 -4.69 -3.97 -11.01
CA ARG A 15 -3.89 -5.03 -11.61
C ARG A 15 -3.38 -6.05 -10.60
N TYR A 16 -3.58 -5.80 -9.31
CA TYR A 16 -3.13 -6.64 -8.22
C TYR A 16 -4.34 -7.25 -7.52
N GLU A 17 -4.25 -8.56 -7.29
CA GLU A 17 -5.18 -9.30 -6.46
C GLU A 17 -4.34 -10.11 -5.47
N HIS A 18 -4.77 -10.16 -4.22
CA HIS A 18 -4.09 -10.93 -3.19
C HIS A 18 -5.12 -11.65 -2.32
N PRO A 19 -4.91 -12.94 -1.97
CA PRO A 19 -5.87 -13.70 -1.18
C PRO A 19 -6.04 -13.16 0.26
N LEU A 20 -5.01 -12.50 0.79
CA LEU A 20 -4.97 -12.03 2.18
C LEU A 20 -5.15 -10.52 2.34
N PHE A 21 -4.98 -9.75 1.27
CA PHE A 21 -4.95 -8.29 1.35
C PHE A 21 -5.94 -7.66 0.39
N THR A 22 -6.59 -6.60 0.84
CA THR A 22 -7.34 -5.68 0.00
C THR A 22 -6.55 -4.40 -0.20
N PHE A 23 -6.69 -3.81 -1.38
CA PHE A 23 -5.99 -2.60 -1.75
C PHE A 23 -6.98 -1.51 -2.14
N ALA A 24 -6.81 -0.31 -1.58
CA ALA A 24 -7.59 0.86 -1.94
C ALA A 24 -6.69 2.07 -2.12
N ALA A 25 -7.22 3.10 -2.78
CA ALA A 25 -6.58 4.40 -2.87
C ALA A 25 -7.57 5.52 -2.56
N ARG A 26 -7.11 6.50 -1.79
CA ARG A 26 -7.88 7.69 -1.39
C ARG A 26 -7.06 8.96 -1.52
N GLU A 27 -7.76 10.09 -1.64
CA GLU A 27 -7.12 11.40 -1.61
C GLU A 27 -6.69 11.75 -0.18
N ALA A 28 -5.49 12.32 -0.03
CA ALA A 28 -4.95 12.72 1.27
C ALA A 28 -4.07 13.96 1.14
N GLY A 29 -4.65 15.14 1.44
CA GLY A 29 -3.96 16.40 1.16
C GLY A 29 -3.58 16.45 -0.33
N GLU A 30 -2.36 16.86 -0.68
CA GLU A 30 -1.84 16.86 -2.06
C GLU A 30 -1.40 15.48 -2.59
N ASN A 31 -1.50 14.43 -1.78
CA ASN A 31 -1.04 13.09 -2.13
C ASN A 31 -2.22 12.15 -2.41
N VAL A 32 -1.89 10.98 -2.96
CA VAL A 32 -2.77 9.82 -2.96
C VAL A 32 -2.25 8.83 -1.94
N GLU A 33 -3.08 8.39 -1.01
CA GLU A 33 -2.73 7.32 -0.08
C GLU A 33 -3.14 5.98 -0.67
N VAL A 34 -2.23 5.01 -0.64
CA VAL A 34 -2.54 3.60 -0.83
C VAL A 34 -2.83 3.01 0.53
N VAL A 35 -3.94 2.29 0.62
CA VAL A 35 -4.42 1.62 1.82
C VAL A 35 -4.35 0.12 1.58
N ILE A 36 -3.67 -0.60 2.46
CA ILE A 36 -3.56 -2.05 2.46
C ILE A 36 -4.19 -2.56 3.74
N ASP A 37 -5.23 -3.38 3.59
CA ASP A 37 -5.97 -3.98 4.69
C ASP A 37 -5.95 -5.50 4.60
N PHE A 38 -5.88 -6.16 5.75
CA PHE A 38 -6.02 -7.62 5.81
C PHE A 38 -7.49 -8.01 5.62
N CYS A 39 -7.77 -8.95 4.71
CA CYS A 39 -9.14 -9.32 4.31
C CYS A 39 -10.00 -9.82 5.48
N THR A 40 -9.37 -10.42 6.51
CA THR A 40 -10.09 -10.96 7.67
C THR A 40 -9.90 -10.03 8.86
N PRO A 41 -10.96 -9.39 9.38
CA PRO A 41 -10.86 -8.55 10.57
C PRO A 41 -10.26 -9.37 11.72
N THR A 42 -9.05 -8.99 12.12
CA THR A 42 -8.29 -9.67 13.16
C THR A 42 -7.82 -8.62 14.14
N ASP A 43 -8.14 -8.82 15.42
CA ASP A 43 -7.76 -7.87 16.47
C ASP A 43 -6.23 -7.71 16.50
N GLY A 44 -5.79 -6.45 16.50
CA GLY A 44 -4.37 -6.09 16.50
C GLY A 44 -3.70 -6.03 15.13
N VAL A 45 -4.40 -6.33 14.04
CA VAL A 45 -3.87 -6.15 12.67
C VAL A 45 -4.13 -4.73 12.19
N HIS A 46 -3.07 -3.96 11.99
CA HIS A 46 -3.16 -2.55 11.60
C HIS A 46 -3.37 -2.38 10.08
N THR A 47 -4.15 -1.37 9.69
CA THR A 47 -4.19 -0.89 8.30
C THR A 47 -2.87 -0.24 7.94
N TYR A 48 -2.24 -0.66 6.85
CA TYR A 48 -0.99 -0.05 6.38
C TYR A 48 -1.30 0.98 5.31
N ILE A 49 -0.75 2.18 5.49
CA ILE A 49 -1.03 3.33 4.63
C ILE A 49 0.29 3.95 4.23
N TYR A 50 0.49 4.16 2.93
CA TYR A 50 1.62 4.94 2.45
C TYR A 50 1.19 6.01 1.43
N PRO A 51 1.78 7.22 1.52
CA PRO A 51 1.47 8.30 0.59
C PRO A 51 2.29 8.17 -0.71
N LEU A 52 1.66 8.51 -1.82
CA LEU A 52 2.27 8.73 -3.13
C LEU A 52 2.16 10.20 -3.48
N ARG A 53 3.30 10.83 -3.76
CA ARG A 53 3.35 12.24 -4.17
C ARG A 53 3.03 12.38 -5.65
N PRO A 54 2.44 13.52 -6.08
CA PRO A 54 2.16 13.83 -7.48
C PRO A 54 3.31 13.49 -8.45
N ARG A 55 4.53 13.90 -8.10
CA ARG A 55 5.74 13.67 -8.91
C ARG A 55 6.09 12.19 -9.11
N GLU A 56 5.75 11.33 -8.15
CA GLU A 56 5.99 9.88 -8.23
C GLU A 56 4.96 9.24 -9.16
N ILE A 57 3.71 9.70 -9.06
CA ILE A 57 2.58 9.25 -9.89
C ILE A 57 2.78 9.66 -11.35
N GLU A 58 3.30 10.86 -11.60
CA GLU A 58 3.53 11.41 -12.93
C GLU A 58 4.78 10.84 -13.62
N HIS A 59 5.67 10.20 -12.87
CA HIS A 59 6.92 9.67 -13.40
C HIS A 59 6.67 8.60 -14.48
N PRO A 60 7.45 8.56 -15.59
CA PRO A 60 7.27 7.58 -16.66
C PRO A 60 7.41 6.13 -16.19
N GLN A 61 8.24 5.89 -15.19
CA GLN A 61 8.45 4.55 -14.59
C GLN A 61 7.48 4.24 -13.44
N PHE A 62 6.43 5.05 -13.25
CA PHE A 62 5.46 4.89 -12.17
C PHE A 62 4.98 3.43 -11.98
N PRO A 63 4.61 2.68 -13.03
CA PRO A 63 4.15 1.29 -12.83
C PRO A 63 5.20 0.39 -12.15
N TRP A 64 6.47 0.57 -12.50
CA TRP A 64 7.57 -0.23 -11.94
C TRP A 64 7.91 0.20 -10.51
N SER A 65 8.04 1.51 -10.27
CA SER A 65 8.31 2.02 -8.92
C SER A 65 7.16 1.73 -7.96
N PHE A 66 5.92 1.85 -8.43
CA PHE A 66 4.72 1.49 -7.68
C PHE A 66 4.72 0.01 -7.31
N GLN A 67 5.01 -0.89 -8.27
CA GLN A 67 5.06 -2.32 -8.01
C GLN A 67 6.10 -2.65 -6.95
N LYS A 68 7.31 -2.10 -7.08
CA LYS A 68 8.37 -2.30 -6.11
C LYS A 68 7.93 -1.85 -4.71
N GLN A 69 7.41 -0.63 -4.60
CA GLN A 69 6.95 -0.08 -3.33
C GLN A 69 5.82 -0.90 -2.72
N LEU A 70 4.84 -1.35 -3.53
CA LEU A 70 3.77 -2.21 -3.05
C LEU A 70 4.31 -3.54 -2.48
N TYR A 71 5.28 -4.15 -3.15
CA TYR A 71 5.88 -5.41 -2.70
C TYR A 71 6.73 -5.24 -1.44
N ASP A 72 7.50 -4.15 -1.37
CA ASP A 72 8.28 -3.80 -0.18
C ASP A 72 7.32 -3.58 1.01
N CYS A 73 6.22 -2.84 0.84
CA CYS A 73 5.21 -2.65 1.88
C CYS A 73 4.53 -3.95 2.31
N LEU A 74 4.21 -4.85 1.38
CA LEU A 74 3.63 -6.16 1.71
C LEU A 74 4.62 -7.03 2.49
N HIS A 75 5.90 -6.98 2.14
CA HIS A 75 6.95 -7.68 2.85
C HIS A 75 7.06 -7.20 4.30
N ASP A 76 7.14 -5.89 4.49
CA ASP A 76 7.19 -5.26 5.81
C ASP A 76 5.92 -5.60 6.62
N TYR A 77 4.74 -5.50 6.00
CA TYR A 77 3.47 -5.83 6.65
C TYR A 77 3.47 -7.25 7.22
N VAL A 78 3.88 -8.24 6.42
CA VAL A 78 3.90 -9.65 6.85
C VAL A 78 4.93 -9.86 7.98
N ILE A 79 6.05 -9.15 7.95
CA ILE A 79 7.05 -9.18 9.02
C ILE A 79 6.50 -8.56 10.31
N GLU A 80 5.79 -7.43 10.21
CA GLU A 80 5.19 -6.75 11.37
C GLU A 80 4.08 -7.59 12.04
N MET A 81 3.45 -8.52 11.30
CA MET A 81 2.42 -9.42 11.84
C MET A 81 2.94 -10.53 12.76
N PHE A 82 4.26 -10.68 12.94
CA PHE A 82 4.80 -11.67 13.88
C PHE A 82 4.37 -11.35 15.33
N THR A 83 3.51 -12.19 15.92
CA THR A 83 3.09 -12.09 17.33
C THR A 83 4.16 -12.56 18.33
N ARG A 84 5.17 -13.25 17.82
CA ARG A 84 6.39 -13.64 18.52
C ARG A 84 7.53 -13.59 17.52
N ASN A 85 8.58 -12.84 17.85
CA ASN A 85 9.83 -12.85 17.11
C ASN A 85 11.00 -12.77 18.11
N PRO A 86 12.21 -13.18 17.74
CA PRO A 86 13.37 -13.12 18.63
C PRO A 86 13.79 -11.69 19.06
N GLN A 87 13.31 -10.64 18.38
CA GLN A 87 13.60 -9.24 18.71
C GLN A 87 12.74 -8.71 19.87
N LEU A 88 11.61 -9.38 20.18
CA LEU A 88 10.75 -9.05 21.31
C LEU A 88 11.26 -9.63 22.65
N ASP A 89 12.23 -10.55 22.60
CA ASP A 89 12.84 -11.21 23.76
C ASP A 89 14.15 -10.52 24.25
N GLU A 90 14.51 -9.35 23.72
CA GLU A 90 15.60 -8.47 24.21
C GLU A 90 15.08 -7.40 25.19
#